data_AF-A0A378QYK8-F1
#
_entry.id   AF-A0A378QYK8-F1
#
_cell.length_a   1.000
_cell.length_b   1.000
_cell.length_c   1.000
_cell.angle_alpha   90.00
_cell.angle_beta   90.00
_cell.angle_gamma   90.00
#
_symmetry.space_group_name_H-M   'P 1'
#
loop_
_entity.id
_entity.type
_entity.pdbx_description
1 polymer ?
#
loop_
_entity_poly.entity_id
_entity_poly.type
_entity_poly.pdbx_seq_one_letter_code
_entity_poly.pdbx_strand_id
1 'polypeptide(L)' 'MARYSVNLTFKKPNGGSGGNKWFSVNATSESEAKKTALEHAKSQNPDYLWSVDKVRAL' A
#
# COMPACT_ATOMS: atom_id res chain seq x y z
N MET A 1 4.15 13.10 13.90
CA MET A 1 3.94 12.12 12.80
C MET A 1 4.62 10.83 13.22
N ALA A 2 3.90 9.71 13.11
CA ALA A 2 4.42 8.38 13.41
C ALA A 2 4.78 7.68 12.10
N ARG A 3 5.71 6.73 12.17
CA ARG A 3 6.08 5.92 11.01
C ARG A 3 5.16 4.69 10.98
N TYR A 4 4.62 4.39 9.81
CA TYR A 4 3.77 3.23 9.61
C TYR A 4 4.35 2.37 8.49
N SER A 5 4.23 1.06 8.66
CA SER A 5 4.57 0.06 7.67
C SER A 5 3.27 -0.58 7.17
N VAL A 6 2.92 -0.29 5.93
CA VAL A 6 1.69 -0.75 5.27
C VAL A 6 2.03 -1.85 4.28
N ASN A 7 1.48 -3.05 4.47
CA ASN A 7 1.52 -4.13 3.50
C ASN A 7 0.38 -3.96 2.50
N LEU A 8 0.71 -3.83 1.22
CA LEU A 8 -0.26 -3.80 0.14
C LEU A 8 -0.13 -5.06 -0.69
N THR A 9 -1.25 -5.70 -1.00
CA THR A 9 -1.34 -6.73 -2.03
C THR A 9 -1.68 -6.07 -3.37
N PHE A 10 -1.07 -6.55 -4.44
CA PHE A 10 -1.36 -6.11 -5.80
C PHE A 10 -1.69 -7.29 -6.70
N LYS A 11 -2.61 -7.07 -7.63
CA LYS A 11 -2.97 -8.03 -8.67
C LYS A 11 -2.89 -7.36 -10.03
N LYS A 12 -2.29 -8.03 -11.01
CA LYS A 12 -2.30 -7.55 -12.39
C LYS A 12 -3.67 -7.79 -13.02
N PRO A 13 -4.24 -6.83 -13.76
CA PRO A 13 -5.57 -6.99 -14.37
C PRO A 13 -5.56 -8.06 -15.47
N ASN A 14 -4.41 -8.31 -16.09
CA ASN A 14 -4.22 -9.23 -17.23
C ASN A 14 -4.12 -10.71 -16.82
N GLY A 15 -4.54 -11.08 -15.61
CA GLY A 15 -4.43 -12.45 -15.09
C GLY A 15 -3.01 -12.88 -14.66
N GLY A 16 -2.02 -11.97 -14.71
CA GLY A 16 -0.67 -12.22 -14.21
C GLY A 16 -0.61 -12.30 -12.68
N SER A 17 0.38 -13.05 -12.17
CA SER A 17 0.59 -13.25 -10.73
C SER A 17 0.60 -11.94 -9.94
N GLY A 18 -0.19 -11.91 -8.87
CA GLY A 18 -0.14 -10.87 -7.86
C GLY A 18 0.99 -11.07 -6.85
N GLY A 19 1.18 -10.09 -5.99
CA GLY A 19 2.17 -10.15 -4.92
C GLY A 19 1.81 -9.22 -3.76
N ASN A 20 2.70 -9.12 -2.79
CA ASN A 20 2.61 -8.19 -1.68
C ASN A 20 3.86 -7.30 -1.63
N LYS A 21 3.68 -6.05 -1.20
CA LYS A 21 4.75 -5.06 -1.07
C LYS A 21 4.53 -4.22 0.17
N TRP A 22 5.59 -4.06 0.95
CA TRP A 22 5.59 -3.21 2.12
C TRP A 22 5.97 -1.77 1.74
N PHE A 23 5.23 -0.81 2.27
CA PHE A 23 5.47 0.62 2.14
C PHE A 23 5.67 1.22 3.52
N SER A 24 6.75 1.99 3.67
CA SER A 24 6.97 2.82 4.86
C SER A 24 6.46 4.22 4.56
N VAL A 25 5.52 4.71 5.36
CA VAL A 25 4.97 6.06 5.23
C VAL A 25 4.93 6.75 6.59
N ASN A 26 5.17 8.05 6.60
CA ASN A 26 4.98 8.86 7.80
C ASN A 26 3.56 9.42 7.76
N ALA A 27 2.78 9.16 8.79
CA ALA A 27 1.40 9.61 8.89
C ALA A 27 1.06 9.97 10.33
N THR A 28 -0.05 10.68 10.51
CA THR A 28 -0.59 11.01 11.83
C THR A 28 -1.49 9.91 12.37
N SER A 29 -2.02 9.05 11.50
CA SER A 29 -2.96 7.97 11.82
C SER A 29 -2.78 6.78 10.88
N GLU A 30 -3.24 5.60 11.30
CA GLU A 30 -3.25 4.41 10.44
C GLU A 30 -4.06 4.61 9.16
N SER A 31 -5.20 5.30 9.24
CA SER A 31 -6.04 5.60 8.07
C SER A 31 -5.32 6.47 7.04
N GLU A 32 -4.58 7.47 7.51
CA GLU A 32 -3.77 8.34 6.65
C GLU A 32 -2.61 7.54 6.03
N ALA A 33 -1.93 6.71 6.82
CA ALA A 33 -0.89 5.82 6.32
C ALA A 33 -1.39 4.88 5.21
N LYS A 34 -2.57 4.26 5.39
CA LYS A 34 -3.21 3.41 4.38
C LYS A 34 -3.43 4.17 3.08
N LYS A 35 -4.00 5.38 3.19
CA LYS A 35 -4.32 6.22 2.03
C LYS A 35 -3.06 6.61 1.27
N THR A 36 -2.05 7.15 1.98
CA THR A 36 -0.77 7.55 1.40
C THR A 36 -0.05 6.37 0.73
N ALA A 37 0.02 5.21 1.39
CA ALA A 37 0.64 4.02 0.81
C ALA A 37 -0.08 3.56 -0.46
N LEU A 38 -1.41 3.56 -0.45
CA LEU A 38 -2.23 3.12 -1.58
C LEU A 38 -2.15 4.11 -2.76
N GLU A 39 -2.13 5.41 -2.49
CA GLU A 39 -1.90 6.44 -3.52
C GLU A 39 -0.50 6.31 -4.13
N HIS A 40 0.53 6.08 -3.31
CA HIS A 40 1.89 5.89 -3.78
C HIS A 40 2.02 4.63 -4.66
N ALA A 41 1.36 3.54 -4.28
CA ALA A 41 1.36 2.31 -5.05
C ALA A 41 0.60 2.44 -6.38
N LYS A 42 -0.57 3.09 -6.37
CA LYS A 42 -1.33 3.41 -7.59
C LYS A 42 -0.58 4.37 -8.50
N SER A 43 0.16 5.34 -7.96
CA SER A 43 0.98 6.25 -8.75
C SER A 43 2.14 5.51 -9.44
N GLN A 44 2.73 4.51 -8.78
CA GLN A 44 3.78 3.68 -9.39
C GLN A 44 3.24 2.71 -10.46
N ASN A 45 2.09 2.08 -10.21
CA ASN A 45 1.48 1.12 -11.13
C ASN A 45 -0.05 1.31 -11.11
N PRO A 46 -0.58 2.23 -11.94
CA PRO A 46 -2.01 2.54 -11.95
C PRO A 46 -2.85 1.38 -12.51
N ASP A 47 -2.27 0.56 -13.39
CA ASP A 47 -2.92 -0.63 -13.93
C ASP A 47 -3.15 -1.72 -12.89
N TYR A 48 -2.39 -1.74 -11.79
CA TYR A 48 -2.50 -2.81 -10.81
C TYR A 48 -3.63 -2.54 -9.82
N LEU A 49 -4.36 -3.61 -9.47
CA LEU A 49 -5.36 -3.58 -8.42
C LEU A 49 -4.65 -3.70 -7.07
N TRP A 50 -4.55 -2.59 -6.36
CA TRP A 50 -3.92 -2.52 -5.04
C TRP A 50 -4.96 -2.64 -3.93
N SER A 51 -4.64 -3.37 -2.85
CA SER A 51 -5.45 -3.49 -1.65
C SER A 51 -4.58 -3.49 -0.40
N VAL A 52 -5.08 -2.91 0.69
CA VAL A 52 -4.38 -2.93 1.97
C VAL A 52 -4.62 -4.28 2.64
N ASP A 53 -3.54 -4.97 2.99
CA ASP A 53 -3.59 -6.23 3.73
C ASP A 53 -3.35 -5.99 5.23
N LYS A 54 -2.23 -5.36 5.58
CA LYS A 54 -1.83 -5.12 6.98
C LYS A 54 -1.24 -3.74 7.17
N VAL A 55 -1.42 -3.18 8.37
CA VAL A 55 -0.74 -1.97 8.83
C VAL A 55 -0.13 -2.25 10.19
N ARG A 56 1.07 -1.73 10.40
CA ARG A 56 1.71 -1.68 11.72
C ARG A 56 2.34 -0.31 11.92
N ALA A 57 2.19 0.25 13.12
CA ALA A 57 3.02 1.37 13.55
C ALA A 57 4.46 0.89 13.80
N LEU A 58 5.44 1.72 13.46
CA LEU A 58 6.87 1.51 13.68
C LEU A 58 7.43 2.53 14.67
#